data_AF-A0AAI9RQK9-F1
#
_entry.id   AF-A0AAI9RQK9-F1
#
_cell.length_a   1.000
_cell.length_b   1.000
_cell.length_c   1.000
_cell.angle_alpha   90.00
_cell.angle_beta   90.00
_cell.angle_gamma   90.00
#
_symmetry.space_group_name_H-M   'P 1'
#
loop_
_entity.id
_entity.type
_entity.pdbx_description
1 polymer ?
#
loop_
_entity_poly.entity_id
_entity_poly.type
_entity_poly.pdbx_seq_one_letter_code
_entity_poly.pdbx_strand_id
1 'polypeptide(L)' 'MVDYESYKEKVEKRHNKALVEVIKDLYVNEDLGPSVSAKQLGMPRQAFLHFVQHYDLKKLKFGESEKPNNSIETPDQPIT' A
#
# COMPACT_ATOMS: atom_id res chain seq x y z
N MET A 1 -8.36 -9.12 -16.57
CA MET A 1 -7.55 -9.03 -15.34
C MET A 1 -6.93 -7.65 -15.30
N VAL A 2 -6.95 -6.97 -14.16
CA VAL A 2 -6.25 -5.68 -14.02
C VAL A 2 -4.79 -6.01 -13.73
N ASP A 3 -3.89 -5.76 -14.68
CA ASP A 3 -2.46 -5.99 -14.49
C ASP A 3 -1.86 -4.88 -13.63
N TYR A 4 -1.93 -5.05 -12.31
CA TYR A 4 -1.35 -4.12 -11.34
C TYR A 4 0.16 -3.92 -11.56
N GLU A 5 0.88 -4.97 -11.99
CA GLU A 5 2.30 -4.85 -12.30
C GLU A 5 2.61 -3.92 -13.47
N SER A 6 1.73 -3.83 -14.47
CA SER A 6 1.92 -2.86 -15.55
C SER A 6 1.89 -1.42 -15.04
N TYR A 7 1.05 -1.15 -14.03
CA TYR A 7 1.01 0.17 -13.42
C TYR A 7 2.24 0.43 -12.54
N LYS A 8 2.69 -0.57 -11.79
CA LYS A 8 3.91 -0.48 -10.99
C LYS A 8 5.10 -0.10 -11.86
N GLU A 9 5.38 -0.87 -12.91
CA GLU A 9 6.51 -0.59 -13.79
C GLU A 9 6.45 0.80 -14.43
N LYS A 10 5.26 1.25 -14.85
CA LYS A 10 5.09 2.58 -15.47
C LYS A 10 5.41 3.70 -14.49
N VAL A 11 4.96 3.58 -13.25
CA VAL A 11 5.22 4.57 -12.20
C VAL A 11 6.69 4.55 -11.81
N GLU A 12 7.27 3.37 -11.61
CA GLU A 12 8.68 3.23 -11.24
C GLU A 12 9.61 3.79 -12.32
N LYS A 13 9.34 3.49 -13.59
CA LYS A 13 10.10 4.06 -14.73
C LYS A 13 9.92 5.57 -14.84
N ARG A 14 8.72 6.10 -14.61
CA ARG A 14 8.43 7.55 -14.72
C ARG A 14 9.10 8.36 -13.61
N HIS A 15 9.09 7.84 -12.39
CA HIS A 15 9.57 8.58 -11.21
C HIS A 15 10.99 8.18 -10.80
N ASN A 16 11.55 7.12 -11.39
CA ASN A 16 12.83 6.51 -11.02
C ASN A 16 12.92 6.22 -9.50
N LYS A 17 11.80 5.81 -8.92
CA LYS A 17 11.60 5.51 -7.50
C LYS A 17 10.70 4.28 -7.40
N ALA A 18 10.85 3.52 -6.31
CA ALA A 18 9.94 2.41 -6.02
C ALA A 18 8.50 2.92 -5.90
N LEU A 19 7.53 2.12 -6.35
CA LEU A 19 6.11 2.50 -6.33
C LEU A 19 5.64 2.91 -4.92
N VAL A 20 6.10 2.17 -3.89
CA VAL A 20 5.76 2.44 -2.49
C VAL A 20 6.18 3.85 -2.06
N GLU A 21 7.37 4.29 -2.43
CA GLU A 21 7.88 5.62 -2.09
C GLU A 21 7.05 6.72 -2.76
N VAL A 22 6.70 6.52 -4.04
CA VAL A 22 5.87 7.47 -4.78
C VAL A 22 4.46 7.57 -4.17
N ILE A 23 3.84 6.44 -3.84
CA ILE A 23 2.50 6.45 -3.23
C ILE A 23 2.55 7.05 -1.83
N LYS A 24 3.59 6.75 -1.05
CA LYS A 24 3.80 7.34 0.27
C LYS A 24 4.00 8.85 0.19
N ASP A 25 4.81 9.34 -0.75
CA ASP A 25 5.00 10.77 -0.99
C ASP A 25 3.65 11.44 -1.26
N LEU A 26 2.85 10.92 -2.20
CA LEU A 26 1.57 11.52 -2.55
C LEU A 26 0.51 11.38 -1.45
N TYR A 27 0.36 10.19 -0.87
CA TYR A 27 -0.74 9.87 0.03
C TYR A 27 -0.48 10.31 1.47
N VAL A 28 0.76 10.15 1.95
CA VAL A 28 1.15 10.42 3.35
C VAL A 28 1.81 11.78 3.48
N ASN A 29 2.83 12.08 2.67
CA ASN A 29 3.62 13.32 2.83
C ASN A 29 2.89 14.55 2.28
N GLU A 30 2.26 14.44 1.10
CA GLU A 30 1.49 15.53 0.47
C GLU A 30 0.00 15.53 0.90
N ASP A 31 -0.42 14.56 1.72
CA ASP A 31 -1.80 14.38 2.20
C ASP A 31 -2.87 14.29 1.09
N LEU A 32 -2.49 13.91 -0.13
CA LEU A 32 -3.44 13.84 -1.24
C LEU A 32 -4.44 12.69 -1.07
N GLY A 33 -5.66 12.93 -1.58
CA GLY A 33 -6.71 11.92 -1.62
C GLY A 33 -6.48 10.87 -2.72
N PRO A 34 -6.97 9.63 -2.57
CA PRO A 34 -6.73 8.53 -3.52
C PRO A 34 -7.11 8.84 -4.97
N SER A 35 -8.16 9.65 -5.18
CA SER A 35 -8.62 10.03 -6.52
C SER A 35 -7.63 10.98 -7.22
N VAL A 36 -7.01 11.90 -6.47
CA VAL A 36 -6.07 12.89 -7.01
C VAL A 36 -4.74 12.20 -7.32
N SER A 37 -4.21 11.43 -6.37
CA SER A 37 -2.95 10.69 -6.54
C SER A 37 -3.03 9.69 -7.69
N ALA A 38 -4.14 8.94 -7.81
CA ALA A 38 -4.34 8.00 -8.92
C ALA A 38 -4.35 8.71 -10.29
N LYS A 39 -4.96 9.91 -10.38
CA LYS A 39 -4.99 10.72 -11.60
C LYS A 39 -3.58 11.21 -11.98
N GLN A 40 -2.76 11.63 -11.02
CA GLN A 40 -1.37 12.04 -11.26
C GLN A 40 -0.51 10.86 -11.75
N LEU A 41 -0.70 9.67 -11.18
CA LEU A 41 0.01 8.46 -11.57
C LEU A 41 -0.52 7.81 -12.87
N GLY A 42 -1.63 8.32 -13.41
CA GLY A 42 -2.23 7.79 -14.64
C GLY A 42 -2.80 6.37 -14.46
N MET A 43 -3.30 6.05 -13.26
CA MET A 43 -3.88 4.75 -12.94
C MET A 43 -5.33 4.87 -12.43
N PRO A 44 -6.11 3.79 -12.48
CA PRO A 44 -7.42 3.75 -11.85
C PRO A 44 -7.31 3.92 -10.34
N ARG A 45 -8.30 4.60 -9.74
CA ARG A 45 -8.41 4.75 -8.27
C ARG A 45 -8.35 3.40 -7.54
N GLN A 46 -8.94 2.36 -8.10
CA GLN A 46 -8.92 1.01 -7.52
C GLN A 46 -7.50 0.42 -7.46
N ALA A 47 -6.69 0.64 -8.50
CA ALA A 47 -5.28 0.23 -8.49
C ALA A 47 -4.50 0.98 -7.43
N PHE A 48 -4.71 2.29 -7.30
CA PHE A 48 -4.06 3.09 -6.26
C PHE A 48 -4.43 2.59 -4.85
N LEU A 49 -5.72 2.34 -4.59
CA LEU A 49 -6.17 1.81 -3.30
C LEU A 49 -5.62 0.42 -3.00
N HIS A 50 -5.53 -0.44 -4.03
CA HIS A 50 -4.90 -1.75 -3.90
C HIS A 50 -3.47 -1.62 -3.38
N PHE A 51 -2.67 -0.71 -3.95
CA PHE A 51 -1.30 -0.48 -3.48
C PHE A 51 -1.22 0.17 -2.09
N VAL A 52 -2.10 1.14 -1.79
CA VAL A 52 -2.18 1.74 -0.45
C VAL A 52 -2.45 0.67 0.62
N GLN A 53 -3.32 -0.30 0.32
CA GLN A 53 -3.60 -1.42 1.22
C GLN A 53 -2.44 -2.42 1.25
N HIS A 54 -1.87 -2.76 0.10
CA HIS A 54 -0.74 -3.70 -0.01
C HIS A 54 0.50 -3.23 0.78
N TYR A 55 0.72 -1.92 0.84
CA TYR A 55 1.84 -1.31 1.57
C TYR A 55 1.44 -0.76 2.95
N ASP A 56 0.23 -1.07 3.45
CA ASP A 56 -0.27 -0.62 4.76
C ASP A 56 -0.18 0.91 5.00
N LEU A 57 -0.22 1.72 3.92
CA LEU A 57 0.02 3.17 4.00
C LEU A 57 -1.10 3.92 4.72
N LYS A 58 -2.28 3.32 4.86
CA LYS A 58 -3.36 3.86 5.72
C LYS A 58 -2.92 3.96 7.18
N LYS A 59 -2.17 2.97 7.69
CA LYS A 59 -1.68 2.94 9.06
C LYS A 59 -0.65 4.05 9.29
N LEU A 60 0.23 4.24 8.30
CA LEU A 60 1.20 5.33 8.26
C LEU A 60 0.56 6.73 8.22
N LYS A 61 -0.54 6.90 7.48
CA LYS A 61 -1.21 8.20 7.30
C LYS A 61 -2.04 8.63 8.52
N PHE A 62 -2.88 7.73 9.02
CA PHE A 62 -3.88 8.06 10.05
C PHE A 62 -3.46 7.68 11.46
N GLY A 63 -2.30 7.03 11.61
CA GLY A 63 -1.75 6.71 12.92
C GLY A 63 -2.72 5.86 13.74
N GLU A 64 -3.11 4.70 13.24
CA GLU A 64 -3.77 3.70 14.08
C GLU A 64 -2.77 2.64 14.53
N SER A 65 -2.65 2.60 15.85
CA SER A 65 -1.88 1.69 16.67
C SER A 65 -2.48 0.29 16.59
N GLU A 66 -2.00 -0.53 15.67
CA GLU A 66 -2.22 -1.96 15.80
C GLU A 66 -1.39 -2.47 16.97
N LYS A 67 -2.06 -2.82 18.07
CA LYS A 67 -1.54 -3.87 18.94
C LYS A 67 -1.20 -5.07 18.04
N PRO A 68 0.01 -5.66 18.15
CA PRO A 68 0.38 -6.79 17.33
C PRO A 68 -0.48 -7.99 17.75
N ASN A 69 -1.50 -8.33 16.96
CA ASN A 69 -2.12 -9.64 17.06
C ASN A 69 -1.22 -10.63 16.33
N ASN A 70 -0.17 -11.04 17.03
CA ASN A 70 0.63 -12.19 16.72
C ASN A 70 -0.20 -13.44 17.04
N SER A 71 -1.04 -13.87 16.10
CA SER A 71 -1.65 -15.20 16.13
C SER A 71 -1.03 -16.03 15.02
N ILE A 72 0.20 -16.47 15.25
CA ILE A 72 0.71 -17.67 14.61
C ILE A 72 0.15 -18.82 15.46
N GLU A 73 -0.91 -19.44 14.97
CA GLU A 73 -1.39 -20.70 15.48
C GLU A 73 -0.31 -21.76 15.27
N THR A 74 0.19 -22.37 16.36
CA THR A 74 0.74 -23.72 16.33
C THR A 74 0.22 -24.44 17.58
N PRO A 75 -0.50 -25.57 17.44
CA PRO A 75 -0.95 -26.36 18.57
C PRO A 75 0.16 -27.35 18.92
N ASP A 76 0.79 -27.19 20.09
CA ASP A 76 1.59 -28.27 20.67
C ASP A 76 1.10 -28.50 22.10
N GLN A 77 0.24 -29.51 22.23
CA GLN A 77 -0.20 -30.06 23.50
C GLN A 77 0.97 -30.85 24.11
N PRO A 78 1.34 -30.66 25.38
CA PRO A 78 2.06 -31.69 26.09
C PRO A 78 1.08 -32.75 26.58
N ILE A 79 1.24 -33.96 26.02
CA ILE A 79 0.67 -35.21 26.52
C ILE A 79 1.18 -35.41 27.95
N THR A 80 0.28 -35.68 28.91
CA THR A 80 0.61 -36.25 30.22
C THR A 80 -0.26 -37.46 30.44
#